data_AF-A0A497V5M7-F1
#
_entry.id   AF-A0A497V5M7-F1
#
_cell.length_a   1.000
_cell.length_b   1.000
_cell.length_c   1.000
_cell.angle_alpha   90.00
_cell.angle_beta   90.00
_cell.angle_gamma   90.00
#
_symmetry.space_group_name_H-M   'P 1'
#
loop_
_entity.id
_entity.type
_entity.pdbx_description
1 polymer ?
#
loop_
_entity_poly.entity_id
_entity_poly.type
_entity_poly.pdbx_seq_one_letter_code
_entity_poly.pdbx_strand_id
1 'polypeptide(L)'
;METIISLATMLTYDITANKQGENYMPCPECSHNRRKKNVKCFSYNAEKEAGYCNHCEARFVKHNPYEKKEYVKPTFEFQNYTKLSDKLVKWFENRGISQRTLLSMKISEKKEYMPQTEKEENCIVFPFFKKSELINLKYRDAKKNFKLASGAELIWFNYDAILNHDEVIICEGEIDALSFIQSGFDNVISVPNGANIGRMEYFDSSFEDLNKIKTFVIAVDNDLKGIELKQDLIRRLGMEKCKTASFKQFKDANELLVSEGVDSVQRAIKEAKLIKLPDIYSVDDFRNELNDYFENGMPQGKELGIPELDKIIRWQTGRFGVATGIPGMGKSEFIDFVYSKLNILYDWPLGYYSPESMPLQLHFSKLFPKFVGKEYKKGVVNESEKYTGEEHINKNVFWVNPPVDMDINEILARFEYLVKAKGCKAFVIDPFNRIEQSANHSDNERLFIKKSLVTMSNFAKRTDSLLFLIAHPTKMQKEKGIYKIPGPYDISGSADFWNMLDYTLTVHRTQNEDGKFQSFGIVIVQKAKINKTMGDTGTWGYWYNINNGRYITDHDDGRPKQWDNSNWITKVEYFPPEEKEYQVQPVTINEAFGDEYAELPF
;
A
#
# COMPACT_ATOMS: atom_id res chain seq x y z
N MET A 1 67.70 -24.29 44.17
CA MET A 1 67.44 -23.32 43.08
C MET A 1 65.96 -23.06 43.08
N GLU A 2 65.55 -21.81 42.99
CA GLU A 2 64.15 -21.40 42.88
C GLU A 2 63.98 -20.60 41.59
N THR A 3 62.89 -20.85 40.89
CA THR A 3 62.53 -20.08 39.70
C THR A 3 61.62 -18.94 40.13
N ILE A 4 62.03 -17.72 39.81
CA ILE A 4 61.28 -16.49 40.07
C ILE A 4 60.86 -15.87 38.74
N ILE A 5 59.78 -15.10 38.74
CA ILE A 5 59.32 -14.33 37.59
C ILE A 5 59.37 -12.84 37.92
N SER A 6 59.91 -12.03 37.01
CA SER A 6 59.86 -10.57 37.11
C SER A 6 58.43 -10.12 36.82
N LEU A 7 57.83 -9.35 37.73
CA LEU A 7 56.49 -8.78 37.51
C LEU A 7 56.50 -7.68 36.44
N ALA A 8 57.66 -7.10 36.15
CA ALA A 8 57.80 -6.05 35.15
C ALA A 8 57.93 -6.62 33.73
N THR A 9 58.75 -7.66 33.56
CA THR A 9 59.07 -8.21 32.23
C THR A 9 58.44 -9.56 31.94
N MET A 10 57.82 -10.20 32.93
CA MET A 10 57.26 -11.56 32.86
C MET A 10 58.29 -12.64 32.44
N LEU A 11 59.59 -12.32 32.53
CA LEU A 11 60.68 -13.26 32.30
C LEU A 11 60.98 -14.04 33.57
N THR A 12 61.25 -15.34 33.40
CA THR A 12 61.63 -16.23 34.49
C THR A 12 63.16 -16.30 34.63
N TYR A 13 63.61 -16.41 35.87
CA TYR A 13 65.02 -16.49 36.24
C TYR A 13 65.20 -17.54 37.33
N ASP A 14 66.28 -18.32 37.22
CA ASP A 14 66.66 -19.26 38.27
C ASP A 14 67.67 -18.61 39.21
N ILE A 15 67.35 -18.64 40.51
CA ILE A 15 68.20 -18.09 41.57
C ILE A 15 68.58 -19.16 42.60
N THR A 16 69.72 -18.98 43.25
CA THR A 16 70.15 -19.82 44.37
C THR A 16 69.79 -19.15 45.69
N ALA A 17 68.57 -19.39 46.19
CA ALA A 17 68.12 -18.88 47.49
C ALA A 17 68.39 -19.87 48.63
N ASN A 18 68.83 -19.37 49.80
CA ASN A 18 68.77 -20.13 51.05
C ASN A 18 67.36 -20.05 51.64
N LYS A 19 66.92 -21.13 52.28
CA LYS A 19 65.55 -21.26 52.81
C LYS A 19 65.26 -20.42 54.07
N GLN A 20 66.23 -19.67 54.59
CA GLN A 20 66.08 -18.87 55.81
C GLN A 20 66.44 -17.41 55.53
N GLY A 21 65.47 -16.50 55.76
CA GLY A 21 65.66 -15.05 55.71
C GLY A 21 65.81 -14.43 54.31
N GLU A 22 66.32 -13.19 54.28
CA GLU A 22 66.59 -12.43 53.06
C GLU A 22 67.95 -12.79 52.45
N ASN A 23 67.94 -13.24 51.20
CA ASN A 23 69.12 -13.57 50.43
C ASN A 23 69.54 -12.38 49.57
N TYR A 24 70.71 -11.82 49.85
CA TYR A 24 71.29 -10.76 49.04
C TYR A 24 72.22 -11.32 47.97
N MET A 25 71.94 -11.02 46.70
CA MET A 25 72.69 -11.49 45.54
C MET A 25 72.68 -10.46 44.40
N PRO A 26 73.51 -10.63 43.35
CA PRO A 26 73.38 -9.83 42.15
C PRO A 26 71.98 -10.03 41.53
N CYS A 27 71.32 -8.93 41.14
CA CYS A 27 70.06 -9.00 40.42
C CYS A 27 70.22 -9.75 39.09
N PRO A 28 69.41 -10.78 38.80
CA PRO A 28 69.51 -11.53 37.55
C PRO A 28 69.18 -10.66 36.32
N GLU A 29 68.27 -9.70 36.50
CA GLU A 29 67.77 -8.84 35.41
C GLU A 29 68.71 -7.67 35.07
N CYS A 30 69.32 -6.99 36.06
CA CYS A 30 70.11 -5.79 35.77
C CYS A 30 71.63 -5.94 35.93
N SER A 31 72.12 -6.94 36.68
CA SER A 31 73.54 -6.93 37.10
C SER A 31 74.53 -7.20 35.98
N HIS A 32 74.14 -8.00 34.98
CA HIS A 32 74.99 -8.36 33.84
C HIS A 32 75.35 -7.15 32.96
N ASN A 33 74.50 -6.11 32.96
CA ASN A 33 74.67 -4.87 32.18
C ASN A 33 75.36 -3.74 32.95
N ARG A 34 75.80 -3.97 34.19
CA ARG A 34 76.44 -2.94 35.04
C ARG A 34 77.96 -2.98 34.94
N ARG A 35 78.62 -1.83 35.17
CA ARG A 35 80.09 -1.77 35.35
C ARG A 35 80.57 -2.58 36.55
N LYS A 36 79.83 -2.57 37.68
CA LYS A 36 80.11 -3.38 38.88
C LYS A 36 79.12 -4.55 38.99
N LYS A 37 79.38 -5.64 38.25
CA LYS A 37 78.44 -6.77 38.07
C LYS A 37 78.18 -7.60 39.35
N ASN A 38 79.13 -7.62 40.27
CA ASN A 38 79.06 -8.49 41.46
C ASN A 38 78.43 -7.80 42.70
N VAL A 39 77.93 -6.58 42.56
CA VAL A 39 77.27 -5.87 43.67
C VAL A 39 75.92 -6.52 43.96
N LYS A 40 75.73 -6.97 45.20
CA LYS A 40 74.51 -7.61 45.68
C LYS A 40 73.39 -6.58 45.89
N CYS A 41 72.67 -6.24 44.83
CA CYS A 41 71.60 -5.24 44.83
C CYS A 41 70.19 -5.84 44.86
N PHE A 42 70.05 -7.17 44.78
CA PHE A 42 68.78 -7.87 44.81
C PHE A 42 68.64 -8.67 46.11
N SER A 43 67.53 -8.46 46.81
CA SER A 43 67.14 -9.21 48.00
C SER A 43 65.96 -10.11 47.64
N TYR A 44 66.09 -11.41 47.90
CA TYR A 44 65.00 -12.37 47.76
C TYR A 44 64.68 -13.02 49.10
N ASN A 45 63.44 -12.92 49.54
CA ASN A 45 62.96 -13.54 50.76
C ASN A 45 62.21 -14.83 50.40
N ALA A 46 62.78 -15.98 50.77
CA ALA A 46 62.22 -17.29 50.44
C ALA A 46 60.92 -17.60 51.22
N GLU A 47 60.74 -17.04 52.42
CA GLU A 47 59.49 -17.21 53.21
C GLU A 47 58.34 -16.40 52.61
N LYS A 48 58.64 -15.21 52.08
CA LYS A 48 57.65 -14.34 51.43
C LYS A 48 57.50 -14.63 49.94
N GLU A 49 58.29 -15.56 49.40
CA GLU A 49 58.33 -15.93 47.98
C GLU A 49 58.44 -14.71 47.04
N ALA A 50 59.13 -13.67 47.49
CA ALA A 50 59.18 -12.37 46.84
C ALA A 50 60.59 -11.77 46.89
N GLY A 51 60.96 -11.07 45.82
CA GLY A 51 62.25 -10.39 45.71
C GLY A 51 62.13 -8.97 45.18
N TYR A 52 63.09 -8.14 45.56
CA TYR A 52 63.19 -6.74 45.15
C TYR A 52 64.63 -6.35 44.87
N CYS A 53 64.85 -5.60 43.79
CA CYS A 53 66.15 -5.05 43.46
C CYS A 53 66.21 -3.56 43.80
N ASN A 54 67.12 -3.16 44.69
CA ASN A 54 67.31 -1.75 45.07
C ASN A 54 67.94 -0.88 43.97
N HIS A 55 68.32 -1.47 42.82
CA HIS A 55 68.96 -0.73 41.72
C HIS A 55 68.02 -0.49 40.54
N CYS A 56 67.40 -1.54 40.01
CA CYS A 56 66.44 -1.41 38.91
C CYS A 56 64.99 -1.39 39.37
N GLU A 57 64.75 -1.47 40.69
CA GLU A 57 63.43 -1.46 41.33
C GLU A 57 62.48 -2.60 40.90
N ALA A 58 63.00 -3.57 40.13
CA ALA A 58 62.24 -4.72 39.68
C ALA A 58 61.80 -5.58 40.87
N ARG A 59 60.55 -6.06 40.80
CA ARG A 59 59.91 -6.94 41.77
C ARG A 59 59.74 -8.32 41.17
N PHE A 60 60.02 -9.34 41.97
CA PHE A 60 59.98 -10.72 41.56
C PHE A 60 59.10 -11.51 42.54
N VAL A 61 58.43 -12.53 42.03
CA VAL A 61 57.71 -13.52 42.83
C VAL A 61 58.12 -14.92 42.40
N LYS A 62 57.95 -15.91 43.26
CA LYS A 62 58.18 -17.31 42.90
C LYS A 62 57.23 -17.74 41.76
N HIS A 63 57.80 -18.38 40.75
CA HIS A 63 57.04 -18.84 39.59
C HIS A 63 56.43 -20.23 39.85
N ASN A 64 55.11 -20.29 40.01
CA ASN A 64 54.34 -21.53 40.06
C ASN A 64 53.50 -21.67 38.78
N PRO A 65 53.81 -22.61 37.87
CA PRO A 65 53.01 -22.82 36.67
C PRO A 65 51.61 -23.34 37.05
N TYR A 66 50.56 -22.66 36.58
CA TYR A 66 49.18 -23.05 36.82
C TYR A 66 48.75 -24.18 35.86
N GLU A 67 48.47 -25.37 36.40
CA GLU A 67 47.88 -26.47 35.62
C GLU A 67 46.35 -26.29 35.53
N LYS A 68 45.84 -26.17 34.30
CA LYS A 68 44.42 -25.97 34.03
C LYS A 68 43.67 -27.31 34.16
N LYS A 69 42.79 -27.45 35.17
CA LYS A 69 41.92 -28.63 35.29
C LYS A 69 40.92 -28.69 34.12
N GLU A 70 40.95 -29.78 33.37
CA GLU A 70 39.95 -30.09 32.35
C GLU A 70 38.74 -30.77 33.00
N TYR A 71 37.55 -30.23 32.78
CA TYR A 71 36.28 -30.81 33.23
C TYR A 71 35.60 -31.50 32.05
N VAL A 72 35.17 -32.75 32.25
CA VAL A 72 34.37 -33.49 31.26
C VAL A 72 32.89 -33.23 31.51
N LYS A 73 32.14 -32.81 30.47
CA LYS A 73 30.69 -32.62 30.56
C LYS A 73 29.98 -33.99 30.53
N PRO A 74 29.04 -34.27 31.44
CA PRO A 74 28.25 -35.50 31.38
C PRO A 74 27.37 -35.52 30.13
N THR A 75 27.25 -36.70 29.50
CA THR A 75 26.38 -36.96 28.36
C THR A 75 25.03 -37.48 28.84
N PHE A 76 23.95 -36.75 28.57
CA PHE A 76 22.58 -37.21 28.80
C PHE A 76 22.06 -37.89 27.52
N GLU A 77 21.73 -39.17 27.60
CA GLU A 77 21.16 -39.90 26.46
C GLU A 77 19.66 -39.57 26.30
N PHE A 78 19.23 -39.39 25.06
CA PHE A 78 17.83 -39.13 24.72
C PHE A 78 16.95 -40.30 25.16
N GLN A 79 15.89 -40.02 25.93
CA GLN A 79 14.88 -41.00 26.33
C GLN A 79 13.51 -40.63 25.75
N ASN A 80 12.89 -41.59 25.07
CA ASN A 80 11.54 -41.46 24.52
C ASN A 80 10.51 -42.00 25.52
N TYR A 81 9.65 -41.13 26.03
CA TYR A 81 8.58 -41.43 26.99
C TYR A 81 7.22 -41.63 26.31
N THR A 82 7.17 -41.61 24.98
CA THR A 82 5.95 -41.79 24.18
C THR A 82 5.87 -43.21 23.61
N LYS A 83 4.71 -43.57 23.03
CA LYS A 83 4.57 -44.78 22.23
C LYS A 83 4.93 -44.58 20.74
N LEU A 84 5.46 -43.40 20.39
CA LEU A 84 5.85 -43.04 19.03
C LEU A 84 7.27 -43.52 18.75
N SER A 85 7.63 -43.69 17.48
CA SER A 85 9.00 -43.94 17.07
C SER A 85 9.91 -42.76 17.40
N ASP A 86 11.18 -43.02 17.73
CA ASP A 86 12.18 -41.97 18.00
C ASP A 86 12.32 -40.99 16.83
N LYS A 87 12.14 -41.50 15.60
CA LYS A 87 12.15 -40.68 14.39
C LYS A 87 11.03 -39.64 14.41
N LEU A 88 9.83 -40.04 14.80
CA LEU A 88 8.68 -39.16 14.86
C LEU A 88 8.78 -38.17 16.03
N VAL A 89 9.25 -38.63 17.20
CA VAL A 89 9.49 -37.73 18.34
C VAL A 89 10.49 -36.64 17.97
N LYS A 90 11.64 -37.01 17.40
CA LYS A 90 12.64 -36.05 16.92
C LYS A 90 12.09 -35.10 15.84
N TRP A 91 11.16 -35.58 15.01
CA TRP A 91 10.49 -34.73 14.03
C TRP A 91 9.63 -33.64 14.68
N PHE A 92 8.91 -33.96 15.76
CA PHE A 92 8.17 -32.97 16.55
C PHE A 92 9.08 -32.06 17.38
N GLU A 93 10.20 -32.57 17.90
CA GLU A 93 11.19 -31.75 18.62
C GLU A 93 11.79 -30.68 17.71
N ASN A 94 12.09 -31.02 16.45
CA ASN A 94 12.52 -30.04 15.43
C ASN A 94 11.45 -28.97 15.13
N ARG A 95 10.20 -29.19 15.56
CA ARG A 95 9.08 -28.24 15.46
C ARG A 95 8.81 -27.51 16.76
N GLY A 96 9.69 -27.65 17.76
CA GLY A 96 9.52 -27.08 19.09
C GLY A 96 8.44 -27.76 19.93
N ILE A 97 7.88 -28.89 19.49
CA ILE A 97 6.77 -29.57 20.18
C ILE A 97 7.35 -30.71 21.05
N SER A 98 7.13 -30.60 22.36
CA SER A 98 7.65 -31.55 23.34
C SER A 98 6.83 -32.84 23.43
N GLN A 99 7.47 -33.91 23.93
CA GLN A 99 6.80 -35.18 24.22
C GLN A 99 5.59 -35.01 25.16
N ARG A 100 5.64 -34.05 26.10
CA ARG A 100 4.52 -33.74 27.00
C ARG A 100 3.27 -33.32 26.22
N THR A 101 3.43 -32.44 25.24
CA THR A 101 2.35 -31.95 24.38
C THR A 101 1.78 -33.07 23.50
N LEU A 102 2.64 -33.94 22.99
CA LEU A 102 2.21 -35.13 22.22
C LEU A 102 1.37 -36.08 23.07
N LEU A 103 1.79 -36.33 24.32
CA LEU A 103 1.06 -37.18 25.26
C LEU A 103 -0.27 -36.56 25.67
N SER A 104 -0.33 -35.26 25.97
CA SER A 104 -1.57 -34.59 26.38
C SER A 104 -2.62 -34.61 25.27
N MET A 105 -2.19 -34.42 24.01
CA MET A 105 -3.07 -34.47 22.84
C MET A 105 -3.24 -35.88 22.26
N LYS A 106 -2.71 -36.91 22.93
CA LYS A 106 -2.83 -38.32 22.55
C LYS A 106 -2.40 -38.58 21.10
N ILE A 107 -1.40 -37.84 20.62
CA ILE A 107 -0.85 -38.03 19.28
C ILE A 107 -0.29 -39.44 19.17
N SER A 108 -0.63 -40.14 18.08
CA SER A 108 -0.22 -41.52 17.85
C SER A 108 0.38 -41.69 16.45
N GLU A 109 0.94 -42.87 16.19
CA GLU A 109 1.58 -43.25 14.94
C GLU A 109 1.01 -44.60 14.50
N LYS A 110 0.63 -44.72 13.23
CA LYS A 110 0.04 -45.96 12.69
C LYS A 110 0.32 -46.05 11.19
N LYS A 111 0.53 -47.28 10.68
CA LYS A 111 0.43 -47.57 9.25
C LYS A 111 -1.03 -47.52 8.81
N GLU A 112 -1.31 -46.74 7.78
CA GLU A 112 -2.66 -46.55 7.25
C GLU A 112 -2.61 -46.39 5.73
N TYR A 113 -3.60 -46.96 5.03
CA TYR A 113 -3.71 -46.80 3.58
C TYR A 113 -4.07 -45.35 3.22
N MET A 114 -3.23 -44.69 2.42
CA MET A 114 -3.40 -43.31 1.96
C MET A 114 -3.80 -43.30 0.47
N PRO A 115 -5.02 -42.84 0.12
CA PRO A 115 -5.49 -42.81 -1.27
C PRO A 115 -4.57 -42.01 -2.21
N GLN A 116 -3.95 -40.93 -1.72
CA GLN A 116 -3.08 -40.07 -2.53
C GLN A 116 -1.78 -40.75 -2.97
N THR A 117 -1.33 -41.76 -2.23
CA THR A 117 -0.13 -42.55 -2.56
C THR A 117 -0.46 -43.97 -2.97
N GLU A 118 -1.75 -44.35 -2.95
CA GLU A 118 -2.29 -45.66 -3.28
C GLU A 118 -1.63 -46.84 -2.53
N LYS A 119 -1.13 -46.60 -1.32
CA LYS A 119 -0.44 -47.62 -0.50
C LYS A 119 -0.51 -47.31 1.00
N GLU A 120 -0.10 -48.26 1.82
CA GLU A 120 0.09 -48.03 3.26
C GLU A 120 1.32 -47.16 3.50
N GLU A 121 1.11 -46.04 4.18
CA GLU A 121 2.16 -45.15 4.64
C GLU A 121 2.15 -45.12 6.17
N ASN A 122 3.31 -44.85 6.77
CA ASN A 122 3.39 -44.61 8.20
C ASN A 122 2.94 -43.17 8.49
N CYS A 123 1.84 -43.04 9.21
CA CYS A 123 1.14 -41.77 9.40
C CYS A 123 1.18 -41.30 10.86
N ILE A 124 1.30 -39.99 11.02
CA ILE A 124 0.94 -39.29 12.25
C ILE A 124 -0.58 -39.32 12.35
N VAL A 125 -1.08 -39.62 13.54
CA VAL A 125 -2.51 -39.72 13.82
C VAL A 125 -2.90 -38.65 14.83
N PHE A 126 -3.76 -37.73 14.39
CA PHE A 126 -4.36 -36.69 15.21
C PHE A 126 -5.78 -37.12 15.60
N PRO A 127 -6.05 -37.42 16.88
CA PRO A 127 -7.38 -37.82 17.33
C PRO A 127 -8.27 -36.62 17.66
N PHE A 128 -9.52 -36.68 17.21
CA PHE A 128 -10.52 -35.64 17.42
C PHE A 128 -11.52 -36.13 18.47
N PHE A 129 -11.50 -35.49 19.64
CA PHE A 129 -12.37 -35.82 20.76
C PHE A 129 -13.48 -34.77 20.91
N LYS A 130 -14.67 -35.21 21.34
CA LYS A 130 -15.77 -34.36 21.80
C LYS A 130 -16.34 -34.98 23.08
N LYS A 131 -16.36 -34.21 24.17
CA LYS A 131 -16.73 -34.66 25.52
C LYS A 131 -15.96 -35.93 25.93
N SER A 132 -14.64 -35.93 25.68
CA SER A 132 -13.75 -37.09 25.90
C SER A 132 -14.03 -38.36 25.07
N GLU A 133 -15.02 -38.36 24.16
CA GLU A 133 -15.27 -39.47 23.23
C GLU A 133 -14.51 -39.26 21.92
N LEU A 134 -13.91 -40.33 21.37
CA LEU A 134 -13.20 -40.27 20.10
C LEU A 134 -14.21 -40.26 18.95
N ILE A 135 -14.24 -39.16 18.20
CA ILE A 135 -15.20 -38.96 17.10
C ILE A 135 -14.55 -39.17 15.72
N ASN A 136 -13.31 -38.70 15.55
CA ASN A 136 -12.61 -38.81 14.26
C ASN A 136 -11.10 -39.00 14.44
N LEU A 137 -10.43 -39.45 13.38
CA LEU A 137 -8.98 -39.57 13.29
C LEU A 137 -8.53 -38.93 11.99
N LYS A 138 -7.54 -38.04 12.09
CA LYS A 138 -6.85 -37.49 10.91
C LYS A 138 -5.46 -38.08 10.82
N TYR A 139 -5.14 -38.59 9.64
CA TYR A 139 -3.88 -39.21 9.28
C TYR A 139 -3.09 -38.23 8.42
N ARG A 140 -1.79 -38.10 8.71
CA ARG A 140 -0.85 -37.32 7.91
C ARG A 140 0.39 -38.15 7.63
N ASP A 141 0.73 -38.33 6.36
CA ASP A 141 1.98 -38.98 5.97
C ASP A 141 3.17 -37.99 5.97
N ALA A 142 4.37 -38.50 5.70
CA ALA A 142 5.58 -37.68 5.61
C ALA A 142 5.57 -36.67 4.43
N LYS A 143 4.76 -36.93 3.39
CA LYS A 143 4.64 -36.10 2.18
C LYS A 143 3.57 -35.01 2.30
N LYS A 144 2.98 -34.83 3.49
CA LYS A 144 1.87 -33.90 3.76
C LYS A 144 0.57 -34.27 3.01
N ASN A 145 0.33 -35.55 2.76
CA ASN A 145 -0.98 -36.05 2.37
C ASN A 145 -1.83 -36.26 3.63
N PHE A 146 -3.11 -35.97 3.53
CA PHE A 146 -4.05 -36.03 4.66
C PHE A 146 -5.24 -36.93 4.36
N LYS A 147 -5.69 -37.69 5.36
CA LYS A 147 -6.89 -38.53 5.28
C LYS A 147 -7.65 -38.42 6.60
N LEU A 148 -8.98 -38.32 6.54
CA LEU A 148 -9.85 -38.46 7.72
C LEU A 148 -10.45 -39.87 7.75
N ALA A 149 -10.88 -40.33 8.93
CA ALA A 149 -11.56 -41.61 9.05
C ALA A 149 -12.88 -41.59 8.24
N SER A 150 -13.09 -42.62 7.43
CA SER A 150 -14.27 -42.71 6.56
C SER A 150 -15.54 -42.83 7.39
N GLY A 151 -16.56 -42.03 7.07
CA GLY A 151 -17.86 -42.05 7.75
C GLY A 151 -17.88 -41.41 9.15
N ALA A 152 -16.75 -40.87 9.62
CA ALA A 152 -16.67 -40.17 10.89
C ALA A 152 -17.14 -38.71 10.76
N GLU A 153 -17.77 -38.18 11.82
CA GLU A 153 -18.24 -36.80 11.87
C GLU A 153 -17.06 -35.82 11.77
N LEU A 154 -17.23 -34.76 10.97
CA LEU A 154 -16.28 -33.65 10.92
C LEU A 154 -16.48 -32.75 12.13
N ILE A 155 -15.48 -32.67 13.00
CA ILE A 155 -15.48 -31.78 14.17
C ILE A 155 -14.16 -31.02 14.26
N TRP A 156 -14.12 -29.94 15.06
CA TRP A 156 -12.89 -29.22 15.36
C TRP A 156 -11.86 -30.10 16.08
N PHE A 157 -10.57 -29.92 15.77
CA PHE A 157 -9.53 -30.50 16.60
C PHE A 157 -9.50 -29.80 17.96
N ASN A 158 -9.30 -30.57 19.04
CA ASN A 158 -9.41 -30.10 20.42
C ASN A 158 -10.76 -29.45 20.76
N TYR A 159 -11.87 -30.02 20.25
CA TYR A 159 -13.23 -29.50 20.40
C TYR A 159 -13.60 -29.08 21.83
N ASP A 160 -13.15 -29.83 22.84
CA ASP A 160 -13.46 -29.58 24.25
C ASP A 160 -12.96 -28.20 24.74
N ALA A 161 -12.03 -27.55 24.04
CA ALA A 161 -11.66 -26.15 24.29
C ALA A 161 -12.86 -25.19 24.15
N ILE A 162 -13.80 -25.47 23.24
CA ILE A 162 -15.03 -24.67 23.06
C ILE A 162 -15.94 -24.79 24.28
N LEU A 163 -15.92 -25.94 24.96
CA LEU A 163 -16.80 -26.21 26.10
C LEU A 163 -16.26 -25.64 27.41
N ASN A 164 -14.95 -25.47 27.51
CA ASN A 164 -14.26 -25.18 28.77
C ASN A 164 -13.74 -23.74 28.90
N HIS A 165 -13.78 -22.94 27.84
CA HIS A 165 -13.20 -21.58 27.82
C HIS A 165 -14.16 -20.53 27.24
N ASP A 166 -14.06 -19.29 27.73
CA ASP A 166 -14.81 -18.13 27.23
C ASP A 166 -14.12 -17.42 26.05
N GLU A 167 -12.80 -17.61 25.91
CA GLU A 167 -11.98 -17.12 24.79
C GLU A 167 -11.35 -18.32 24.09
N VAL A 168 -11.45 -18.41 22.77
CA VAL A 168 -10.94 -19.54 21.99
C VAL A 168 -10.05 -19.05 20.85
N ILE A 169 -8.87 -19.67 20.69
CA ILE A 169 -7.94 -19.43 19.59
C ILE A 169 -8.29 -20.37 18.44
N ILE A 170 -8.41 -19.86 17.21
CA ILE A 170 -8.68 -20.66 16.01
C ILE A 170 -7.48 -20.60 15.07
N CYS A 171 -6.95 -21.76 14.69
CA CYS A 171 -5.85 -21.91 13.74
C CYS A 171 -6.21 -22.88 12.60
N GLU A 172 -5.37 -22.97 11.57
CA GLU A 172 -5.67 -23.79 10.39
C GLU A 172 -5.33 -25.28 10.59
N GLY A 173 -4.15 -25.60 11.12
CA GLY A 173 -3.64 -26.96 11.20
C GLY A 173 -3.50 -27.53 12.61
N GLU A 174 -3.46 -28.86 12.70
CA GLU A 174 -3.25 -29.55 13.99
C GLU A 174 -1.87 -29.25 14.59
N ILE A 175 -0.85 -29.00 13.75
CA ILE A 175 0.50 -28.66 14.21
C ILE A 175 0.52 -27.25 14.83
N ASP A 176 -0.25 -26.31 14.29
CA ASP A 176 -0.38 -24.97 14.86
C ASP A 176 -1.10 -25.04 16.20
N ALA A 177 -2.18 -25.83 16.29
CA ALA A 177 -2.85 -26.10 17.56
C ALA A 177 -1.86 -26.67 18.60
N LEU A 178 -1.03 -27.65 18.22
CA LEU A 178 0.02 -28.17 19.09
C LEU A 178 1.06 -27.12 19.47
N SER A 179 1.36 -26.17 18.57
CA SER A 179 2.30 -25.07 18.83
C SER A 179 1.74 -24.07 19.86
N PHE A 180 0.44 -23.79 19.82
CA PHE A 180 -0.25 -23.01 20.84
C PHE A 180 -0.31 -23.72 22.19
N ILE A 181 -0.64 -25.01 22.21
CA ILE A 181 -0.66 -25.83 23.43
C ILE A 181 0.73 -25.91 24.07
N GLN A 182 1.77 -26.13 23.25
CA GLN A 182 3.16 -26.08 23.68
C GLN A 182 3.53 -24.72 24.30
N SER A 183 2.90 -23.65 23.83
CA SER A 183 3.10 -22.29 24.32
C SER A 183 2.23 -21.93 25.53
N GLY A 184 1.44 -22.87 26.05
CA GLY A 184 0.64 -22.70 27.27
C GLY A 184 -0.83 -22.35 27.03
N PHE A 185 -1.34 -22.45 25.80
CA PHE A 185 -2.74 -22.20 25.48
C PHE A 185 -3.50 -23.53 25.32
N ASP A 186 -4.37 -23.85 26.27
CA ASP A 186 -5.29 -25.00 26.20
C ASP A 186 -6.61 -24.68 25.47
N ASN A 187 -6.91 -23.40 25.30
CA ASN A 187 -8.10 -22.85 24.66
C ASN A 187 -8.00 -22.74 23.11
N VAL A 188 -7.33 -23.67 22.44
CA VAL A 188 -7.12 -23.64 20.98
C VAL A 188 -7.89 -24.72 20.25
N ILE A 189 -8.43 -24.38 19.08
CA ILE A 189 -9.02 -25.32 18.12
C ILE A 189 -8.42 -25.14 16.72
N SER A 190 -8.44 -26.19 15.91
CA SER A 190 -8.10 -26.10 14.48
C SER A 190 -9.20 -26.65 13.59
N VAL A 191 -9.29 -26.14 12.36
CA VAL A 191 -10.23 -26.66 11.36
C VAL A 191 -9.84 -28.09 10.93
N PRO A 192 -10.81 -29.01 10.75
CA PRO A 192 -10.49 -30.41 10.43
C PRO A 192 -9.93 -30.61 9.01
N ASN A 193 -10.33 -29.79 8.05
CA ASN A 193 -10.07 -29.97 6.62
C ASN A 193 -9.37 -28.77 5.95
N GLY A 194 -8.68 -27.94 6.74
CA GLY A 194 -7.96 -26.75 6.25
C GLY A 194 -8.89 -25.67 5.68
N ALA A 195 -8.33 -24.74 4.91
CA ALA A 195 -9.05 -23.65 4.26
C ALA A 195 -9.89 -24.04 3.01
N ASN A 196 -10.60 -25.18 3.05
CA ASN A 196 -11.54 -25.54 1.96
C ASN A 196 -12.85 -24.76 2.11
N ILE A 197 -12.96 -23.69 1.32
CA ILE A 197 -14.11 -22.76 1.31
C ILE A 197 -15.41 -23.50 0.93
N GLY A 198 -16.48 -23.23 1.67
CA GLY A 198 -17.86 -23.48 1.24
C GLY A 198 -18.61 -24.65 1.90
N ARG A 199 -17.93 -25.62 2.53
CA ARG A 199 -18.58 -26.69 3.32
C ARG A 199 -17.94 -26.81 4.70
N MET A 200 -18.50 -26.09 5.67
CA MET A 200 -18.06 -26.12 7.07
C MET A 200 -19.06 -26.91 7.92
N GLU A 201 -19.30 -28.18 7.58
CA GLU A 201 -20.21 -29.06 8.34
C GLU A 201 -19.86 -29.13 9.84
N TYR A 202 -18.56 -29.04 10.16
CA TYR A 202 -18.05 -28.95 11.52
C TYR A 202 -18.44 -27.67 12.26
N PHE A 203 -18.68 -26.57 11.53
CA PHE A 203 -19.15 -25.31 12.09
C PHE A 203 -20.64 -25.41 12.43
N ASP A 204 -21.43 -26.05 11.56
CA ASP A 204 -22.86 -26.26 11.78
C ASP A 204 -23.09 -27.17 13.00
N SER A 205 -22.33 -28.27 13.14
CA SER A 205 -22.44 -29.19 14.30
C SER A 205 -21.93 -28.62 15.63
N SER A 206 -21.32 -27.44 15.61
CA SER A 206 -20.77 -26.75 16.78
C SER A 206 -21.35 -25.36 17.00
N PHE A 207 -22.31 -24.93 16.18
CA PHE A 207 -22.81 -23.55 16.17
C PHE A 207 -23.36 -23.11 17.54
N GLU A 208 -24.13 -23.96 18.22
CA GLU A 208 -24.67 -23.67 19.55
C GLU A 208 -23.59 -23.48 20.61
N ASP A 209 -22.52 -24.27 20.56
CA ASP A 209 -21.42 -24.19 21.51
C ASP A 209 -20.50 -23.00 21.19
N LEU A 210 -20.20 -22.76 19.92
CA LEU A 210 -19.45 -21.58 19.47
C LEU A 210 -20.16 -20.27 19.85
N ASN A 211 -21.50 -20.22 19.82
CA ASN A 211 -22.24 -19.01 20.20
C ASN A 211 -22.08 -18.60 21.66
N LYS A 212 -21.74 -19.54 22.55
CA LYS A 212 -21.49 -19.28 23.99
C LYS A 212 -20.14 -18.61 24.22
N ILE A 213 -19.20 -18.76 23.29
CA ILE A 213 -17.88 -18.12 23.37
C ILE A 213 -18.03 -16.59 23.27
N LYS A 214 -17.31 -15.90 24.15
CA LYS A 214 -17.32 -14.42 24.22
C LYS A 214 -16.34 -13.81 23.23
N THR A 215 -15.20 -14.46 23.01
CA THR A 215 -14.15 -13.91 22.16
C THR A 215 -13.42 -15.00 21.40
N PHE A 216 -13.17 -14.76 20.12
CA PHE A 216 -12.36 -15.61 19.26
C PHE A 216 -11.08 -14.87 18.87
N VAL A 217 -9.93 -15.54 19.00
CA VAL A 217 -8.66 -15.05 18.46
C VAL A 217 -8.38 -15.82 17.17
N ILE A 218 -8.55 -15.16 16.03
CA ILE A 218 -8.31 -15.75 14.71
C ILE A 218 -6.81 -15.68 14.41
N ALA A 219 -6.17 -16.83 14.41
CA ALA A 219 -4.72 -17.04 14.33
C ALA A 219 -4.39 -18.08 13.24
N VAL A 220 -4.89 -17.83 12.04
CA VAL A 220 -4.72 -18.66 10.83
C VAL A 220 -3.48 -18.27 10.04
N ASP A 221 -3.12 -19.08 9.05
CA ASP A 221 -1.94 -18.90 8.19
C ASP A 221 -1.91 -17.52 7.50
N ASN A 222 -0.70 -17.02 7.28
CA ASN A 222 -0.42 -15.75 6.62
C ASN A 222 -0.26 -15.90 5.09
N ASP A 223 -1.02 -16.83 4.49
CA ASP A 223 -1.09 -17.05 3.04
C ASP A 223 -2.50 -16.72 2.50
N LEU A 224 -2.66 -16.75 1.16
CA LEU A 224 -3.94 -16.38 0.53
C LEU A 224 -5.12 -17.20 1.05
N LYS A 225 -4.92 -18.51 1.29
CA LYS A 225 -5.98 -19.40 1.77
C LYS A 225 -6.30 -19.15 3.23
N GLY A 226 -5.27 -18.89 4.04
CA GLY A 226 -5.44 -18.46 5.42
C GLY A 226 -6.22 -17.14 5.52
N ILE A 227 -5.95 -16.17 4.64
CA ILE A 227 -6.71 -14.91 4.57
C ILE A 227 -8.18 -15.14 4.19
N GLU A 228 -8.45 -16.03 3.24
CA GLU A 228 -9.83 -16.40 2.87
C GLU A 228 -10.56 -17.08 4.04
N LEU A 229 -9.92 -18.04 4.70
CA LEU A 229 -10.46 -18.72 5.88
C LEU A 229 -10.72 -17.73 7.02
N LYS A 230 -9.80 -16.79 7.26
CA LYS A 230 -9.95 -15.72 8.24
C LYS A 230 -11.24 -14.93 8.01
N GLN A 231 -11.47 -14.48 6.77
CA GLN A 231 -12.65 -13.71 6.41
C GLN A 231 -13.94 -14.52 6.62
N ASP A 232 -13.93 -15.80 6.24
CA ASP A 232 -15.10 -16.65 6.36
C ASP A 232 -15.43 -16.99 7.83
N LEU A 233 -14.42 -17.20 8.67
CA LEU A 233 -14.58 -17.37 10.12
C LEU A 233 -15.16 -16.10 10.76
N ILE A 234 -14.59 -14.93 10.48
CA ILE A 234 -15.06 -13.64 11.02
C ILE A 234 -16.52 -13.40 10.66
N ARG A 235 -16.88 -13.66 9.40
CA ARG A 235 -18.25 -13.48 8.89
C ARG A 235 -19.26 -14.37 9.61
N ARG A 236 -18.87 -15.60 9.99
CA ARG A 236 -19.76 -16.59 10.62
C ARG A 236 -19.84 -16.46 12.13
N LEU A 237 -18.72 -16.16 12.79
CA LEU A 237 -18.62 -16.06 14.26
C LEU A 237 -19.14 -14.72 14.80
N GLY A 238 -19.28 -13.72 13.93
CA GLY A 238 -19.56 -12.34 14.33
C GLY A 238 -18.24 -11.59 14.55
N MET A 239 -18.06 -10.51 13.78
CA MET A 239 -16.86 -9.69 13.81
C MET A 239 -16.65 -9.05 15.19
N GLU A 240 -17.74 -8.74 15.91
CA GLU A 240 -17.73 -8.16 17.25
C GLU A 240 -17.10 -9.08 18.31
N LYS A 241 -17.11 -10.39 18.08
CA LYS A 241 -16.47 -11.38 18.94
C LYS A 241 -15.04 -11.68 18.52
N CYS A 242 -14.57 -11.22 17.38
CA CYS A 242 -13.33 -11.66 16.77
C CYS A 242 -12.18 -10.65 16.95
N LYS A 243 -11.03 -11.17 17.40
CA LYS A 243 -9.71 -10.53 17.35
C LYS A 243 -8.85 -11.24 16.32
N THR A 244 -7.81 -10.58 15.82
CA THR A 244 -6.87 -11.18 14.87
C THR A 244 -5.45 -11.09 15.42
N ALA A 245 -4.76 -12.24 15.45
CA ALA A 245 -3.35 -12.32 15.80
C ALA A 245 -2.48 -12.01 14.56
N SER A 246 -1.25 -11.57 14.79
CA SER A 246 -0.26 -11.35 13.73
C SER A 246 0.99 -12.18 14.01
N PHE A 247 1.42 -12.96 13.03
CA PHE A 247 2.67 -13.72 13.07
C PHE A 247 3.82 -12.98 12.38
N LYS A 248 3.70 -11.66 12.17
CA LYS A 248 4.69 -10.83 11.47
C LYS A 248 5.03 -11.42 10.08
N GLN A 249 6.29 -11.79 9.86
CA GLN A 249 6.79 -12.37 8.62
C GLN A 249 6.64 -13.91 8.52
N PHE A 250 6.26 -14.59 9.60
CA PHE A 250 6.16 -16.05 9.61
C PHE A 250 4.84 -16.51 8.99
N LYS A 251 4.87 -17.70 8.37
CA LYS A 251 3.70 -18.25 7.68
C LYS A 251 2.63 -18.65 8.68
N ASP A 252 3.00 -19.37 9.73
CA ASP A 252 2.09 -20.00 10.68
C ASP A 252 2.64 -19.95 12.12
N ALA A 253 1.87 -20.47 13.06
CA ALA A 253 2.26 -20.45 14.48
C ALA A 253 3.45 -21.37 14.76
N ASN A 254 3.59 -22.48 14.02
CA ASN A 254 4.73 -23.38 14.17
C ASN A 254 6.05 -22.74 13.71
N GLU A 255 6.06 -22.02 12.58
CA GLU A 255 7.24 -21.28 12.13
C GLU A 255 7.66 -20.20 13.12
N LEU A 256 6.70 -19.46 13.68
CA LEU A 256 6.96 -18.47 14.72
C LEU A 256 7.57 -19.12 15.98
N LEU A 257 7.02 -20.26 16.42
CA LEU A 257 7.51 -21.02 17.57
C LEU A 257 8.95 -21.51 17.35
N VAL A 258 9.23 -22.11 16.19
CA VAL A 258 10.56 -22.65 15.87
C VAL A 258 11.60 -21.52 15.76
N SER A 259 11.20 -20.36 15.25
CA SER A 259 12.13 -19.27 14.95
C SER A 259 12.37 -18.33 16.15
N GLU A 260 11.33 -17.96 16.89
CA GLU A 260 11.40 -16.96 17.97
C GLU A 260 11.05 -17.51 19.37
N GLY A 261 10.65 -18.80 19.47
CA GLY A 261 10.35 -19.45 20.74
C GLY A 261 8.94 -19.20 21.30
N VAL A 262 8.68 -19.68 22.51
CA VAL A 262 7.34 -19.66 23.13
C VAL A 262 6.84 -18.24 23.43
N ASP A 263 7.73 -17.35 23.90
CA ASP A 263 7.36 -15.99 24.30
C ASP A 263 6.80 -15.16 23.13
N SER A 264 7.24 -15.43 21.90
CA SER A 264 6.76 -14.73 20.70
C SER A 264 5.33 -15.15 20.34
N VAL A 265 5.02 -16.44 20.45
CA VAL A 265 3.67 -16.99 20.24
C VAL A 265 2.72 -16.42 21.29
N GLN A 266 3.13 -16.38 22.56
CA GLN A 266 2.34 -15.80 23.64
C GLN A 266 2.06 -14.31 23.40
N ARG A 267 3.06 -13.55 22.95
CA ARG A 267 2.90 -12.13 22.61
C ARG A 267 1.92 -11.93 21.46
N ALA A 268 2.01 -12.73 20.40
CA ALA A 268 1.13 -12.63 19.23
C ALA A 268 -0.36 -12.78 19.59
N ILE A 269 -0.68 -13.67 20.54
CA ILE A 269 -2.04 -13.85 21.04
C ILE A 269 -2.46 -12.72 21.98
N LYS A 270 -1.60 -12.32 22.90
CA LYS A 270 -1.89 -11.23 23.86
C LYS A 270 -2.13 -9.87 23.16
N GLU A 271 -1.42 -9.62 22.06
CA GLU A 271 -1.52 -8.39 21.26
C GLU A 271 -2.56 -8.47 20.14
N ALA A 272 -3.36 -9.54 20.08
CA ALA A 272 -4.39 -9.71 19.06
C ALA A 272 -5.39 -8.53 19.07
N LYS A 273 -5.62 -7.95 17.89
CA LYS A 273 -6.40 -6.70 17.74
C LYS A 273 -7.84 -7.01 17.35
N LEU A 274 -8.78 -6.22 17.88
CA LEU A 274 -10.16 -6.20 17.41
C LEU A 274 -10.20 -5.85 15.92
N ILE A 275 -11.12 -6.48 15.18
CA ILE A 275 -11.31 -6.20 13.76
C ILE A 275 -12.00 -4.84 13.61
N LYS A 276 -11.34 -3.91 12.93
CA LYS A 276 -11.94 -2.62 12.58
C LYS A 276 -12.87 -2.78 11.37
N LEU A 277 -14.03 -2.14 11.42
CA LEU A 277 -14.90 -2.01 10.25
C LEU A 277 -14.19 -1.13 9.20
N PRO A 278 -14.18 -1.51 7.91
CA PRO A 278 -13.47 -0.76 6.86
C PRO A 278 -13.89 0.71 6.71
N ASP A 279 -15.12 1.05 7.12
CA ASP A 279 -15.67 2.40 7.00
C ASP A 279 -15.69 3.17 8.34
N ILE A 280 -15.10 2.61 9.40
CA ILE A 280 -14.98 3.27 10.70
C ILE A 280 -13.53 3.58 10.98
N TYR A 281 -13.23 4.87 11.01
CA TYR A 281 -11.89 5.40 11.23
C TYR A 281 -11.81 6.07 12.60
N SER A 282 -10.66 5.92 13.23
CA SER A 282 -10.24 6.64 14.45
C SER A 282 -9.10 7.59 14.11
N VAL A 283 -8.79 8.55 14.99
CA VAL A 283 -7.68 9.50 14.80
C VAL A 283 -6.35 8.78 14.57
N ASP A 284 -6.16 7.60 15.17
CA ASP A 284 -4.97 6.78 14.95
C ASP A 284 -4.82 6.32 13.50
N ASP A 285 -5.92 6.13 12.76
CA ASP A 285 -5.91 5.59 11.39
C ASP A 285 -5.38 6.60 10.36
N PHE A 286 -5.40 7.90 10.67
CA PHE A 286 -4.94 8.97 9.78
C PHE A 286 -4.08 10.02 10.53
N ARG A 287 -3.37 9.58 11.58
CA ARG A 287 -2.54 10.45 12.43
C ARG A 287 -1.40 11.11 11.65
N ASN A 288 -0.80 10.39 10.71
CA ASN A 288 0.31 10.92 9.92
C ASN A 288 -0.14 12.08 9.03
N GLU A 289 -1.31 11.95 8.38
CA GLU A 289 -1.94 12.99 7.58
C GLU A 289 -2.31 14.20 8.44
N LEU A 290 -2.81 13.99 9.66
CA LEU A 290 -3.09 15.09 10.59
C LEU A 290 -1.83 15.83 11.04
N ASN A 291 -0.74 15.11 11.29
CA ASN A 291 0.54 15.73 11.63
C ASN A 291 1.03 16.59 10.46
N ASP A 292 0.93 16.09 9.24
CA ASP A 292 1.25 16.88 8.04
C ASP A 292 0.36 18.12 7.92
N TYR A 293 -0.96 17.99 8.17
CA TYR A 293 -1.86 19.15 8.17
C TYR A 293 -1.51 20.17 9.25
N PHE A 294 -1.00 19.73 10.40
CA PHE A 294 -0.58 20.60 11.49
C PHE A 294 0.71 21.34 11.14
N GLU A 295 1.68 20.66 10.53
CA GLU A 295 2.98 21.21 10.17
C GLU A 295 2.94 22.09 8.92
N ASN A 296 2.26 21.62 7.88
CA ASN A 296 2.28 22.21 6.53
C ASN A 296 0.95 22.88 6.12
N GLY A 297 -0.07 22.80 6.98
CA GLY A 297 -1.42 23.31 6.68
C GLY A 297 -2.25 22.36 5.82
N MET A 298 -3.51 22.71 5.58
CA MET A 298 -4.40 21.88 4.76
C MET A 298 -3.96 21.83 3.29
N PRO A 299 -4.06 20.67 2.61
CA PRO A 299 -3.69 20.53 1.22
C PRO A 299 -4.55 21.44 0.35
N GLN A 300 -3.88 22.31 -0.41
CA GLN A 300 -4.54 23.26 -1.29
C GLN A 300 -4.95 22.61 -2.61
N GLY A 301 -6.08 23.04 -3.16
CA GLY A 301 -6.47 22.67 -4.52
C GLY A 301 -5.48 23.19 -5.56
N LYS A 302 -5.59 22.65 -6.76
CA LYS A 302 -4.77 23.00 -7.92
C LYS A 302 -5.17 24.35 -8.49
N GLU A 303 -4.17 25.12 -8.89
CA GLU A 303 -4.29 26.44 -9.51
C GLU A 303 -4.12 26.34 -11.04
N LEU A 304 -4.76 27.22 -11.82
CA LEU A 304 -4.66 27.24 -13.29
C LEU A 304 -3.54 28.15 -13.80
N GLY A 305 -2.84 28.86 -12.91
CA GLY A 305 -1.85 29.87 -13.26
C GLY A 305 -2.49 31.18 -13.74
N ILE A 306 -3.71 31.46 -13.28
CA ILE A 306 -4.46 32.69 -13.52
C ILE A 306 -4.70 33.33 -12.15
N PRO A 307 -3.82 34.24 -11.69
CA PRO A 307 -3.80 34.69 -10.30
C PRO A 307 -5.14 35.20 -9.76
N GLU A 308 -5.95 35.89 -10.56
CA GLU A 308 -7.25 36.40 -10.13
C GLU A 308 -8.31 35.30 -10.02
N LEU A 309 -8.27 34.30 -10.90
CA LEU A 309 -9.16 33.15 -10.85
C LEU A 309 -8.74 32.20 -9.72
N ASP A 310 -7.44 31.99 -9.52
CA ASP A 310 -6.87 31.09 -8.51
C ASP A 310 -7.09 31.57 -7.07
N LYS A 311 -7.38 32.86 -6.89
CA LYS A 311 -7.86 33.43 -5.61
C LYS A 311 -9.29 33.03 -5.29
N ILE A 312 -10.16 32.94 -6.31
CA ILE A 312 -11.60 32.68 -6.09
C ILE A 312 -11.97 31.20 -6.18
N ILE A 313 -11.18 30.39 -6.91
CA ILE A 313 -11.39 28.95 -7.04
C ILE A 313 -10.09 28.19 -7.26
N ARG A 314 -10.00 27.03 -6.62
CA ARG A 314 -8.97 26.00 -6.80
C ARG A 314 -9.64 24.65 -7.05
N TRP A 315 -8.95 23.76 -7.75
CA TRP A 315 -9.54 22.51 -8.27
C TRP A 315 -9.03 21.29 -7.50
N GLN A 316 -9.93 20.38 -7.13
CA GLN A 316 -9.58 19.18 -6.36
C GLN A 316 -10.29 17.95 -6.92
N THR A 317 -9.58 16.81 -6.92
CA THR A 317 -10.18 15.50 -7.15
C THR A 317 -11.07 15.10 -5.97
N GLY A 318 -11.90 14.07 -6.14
CA GLY A 318 -12.89 13.68 -5.12
C GLY A 318 -14.08 14.63 -5.03
N ARG A 319 -14.26 15.54 -6.00
CA ARG A 319 -15.26 16.62 -6.00
C ARG A 319 -16.18 16.55 -7.21
N PHE A 320 -17.42 16.96 -6.98
CA PHE A 320 -18.42 17.06 -8.03
C PHE A 320 -18.98 18.49 -8.13
N GLY A 321 -18.94 19.05 -9.34
CA GLY A 321 -19.38 20.40 -9.66
C GLY A 321 -20.45 20.47 -10.73
N VAL A 322 -21.14 21.61 -10.78
CA VAL A 322 -22.01 21.98 -11.90
C VAL A 322 -21.56 23.32 -12.49
N ALA A 323 -21.61 23.42 -13.82
CA ALA A 323 -21.54 24.68 -14.53
C ALA A 323 -22.89 24.98 -15.17
N THR A 324 -23.42 26.18 -14.90
CA THR A 324 -24.69 26.68 -15.42
C THR A 324 -24.53 28.06 -16.07
N GLY A 325 -25.60 28.53 -16.70
CA GLY A 325 -25.56 29.66 -17.63
C GLY A 325 -26.55 29.45 -18.77
N ILE A 326 -27.05 30.57 -19.30
CA ILE A 326 -28.01 30.58 -20.41
C ILE A 326 -27.43 29.77 -21.60
N PRO A 327 -28.25 29.05 -22.39
CA PRO A 327 -27.79 28.37 -23.60
C PRO A 327 -26.94 29.28 -24.49
N GLY A 328 -25.83 28.77 -25.02
CA GLY A 328 -24.91 29.54 -25.89
C GLY A 328 -23.87 30.42 -25.16
N MET A 329 -23.91 30.54 -23.83
CA MET A 329 -22.97 31.41 -23.07
C MET A 329 -21.53 30.87 -22.95
N GLY A 330 -21.23 29.67 -23.46
CA GLY A 330 -19.87 29.11 -23.44
C GLY A 330 -19.50 28.29 -22.19
N LYS A 331 -20.49 27.70 -21.49
CA LYS A 331 -20.25 26.81 -20.32
C LYS A 331 -19.24 25.70 -20.63
N SER A 332 -19.50 24.93 -21.69
CA SER A 332 -18.66 23.81 -22.11
C SER A 332 -17.27 24.29 -22.53
N GLU A 333 -17.19 25.41 -23.26
CA GLU A 333 -15.91 26.02 -23.66
C GLU A 333 -15.05 26.45 -22.46
N PHE A 334 -15.67 26.98 -21.40
CA PHE A 334 -14.97 27.35 -20.18
C PHE A 334 -14.46 26.13 -19.41
N ILE A 335 -15.29 25.09 -19.25
CA ILE A 335 -14.86 23.85 -18.59
C ILE A 335 -13.76 23.15 -19.39
N ASP A 336 -13.85 23.13 -20.72
CA ASP A 336 -12.79 22.61 -21.59
C ASP A 336 -11.47 23.36 -21.39
N PHE A 337 -11.51 24.70 -21.25
CA PHE A 337 -10.34 25.50 -20.96
C PHE A 337 -9.72 25.15 -19.60
N VAL A 338 -10.54 25.08 -18.55
CA VAL A 338 -10.08 24.69 -17.21
C VAL A 338 -9.43 23.31 -17.25
N TYR A 339 -10.08 22.33 -17.88
CA TYR A 339 -9.60 20.95 -17.93
C TYR A 339 -8.32 20.83 -18.77
N SER A 340 -8.21 21.59 -19.86
CA SER A 340 -6.98 21.67 -20.67
C SER A 340 -5.81 22.22 -19.83
N LYS A 341 -6.04 23.25 -19.01
CA LYS A 341 -5.03 23.78 -18.07
C LYS A 341 -4.66 22.75 -17.01
N LEU A 342 -5.63 22.06 -16.41
CA LEU A 342 -5.35 21.01 -15.42
C LEU A 342 -4.55 19.86 -16.01
N ASN A 343 -4.82 19.49 -17.26
CA ASN A 343 -4.03 18.50 -17.98
C ASN A 343 -2.59 18.96 -18.20
N ILE A 344 -2.37 20.18 -18.71
CA ILE A 344 -1.02 20.69 -18.98
C ILE A 344 -0.19 20.94 -17.70
N LEU A 345 -0.84 21.34 -16.60
CA LEU A 345 -0.13 21.73 -15.38
C LEU A 345 0.09 20.55 -14.41
N TYR A 346 -0.79 19.55 -14.44
CA TYR A 346 -0.81 18.46 -13.47
C TYR A 346 -0.98 17.07 -14.07
N ASP A 347 -0.90 16.95 -15.40
CA ASP A 347 -1.01 15.68 -16.13
C ASP A 347 -2.31 14.92 -15.85
N TRP A 348 -3.42 15.62 -15.60
CA TRP A 348 -4.74 15.00 -15.40
C TRP A 348 -5.36 14.59 -16.74
N PRO A 349 -5.49 13.29 -17.06
CA PRO A 349 -6.17 12.89 -18.29
C PRO A 349 -7.68 13.10 -18.17
N LEU A 350 -8.31 13.40 -19.30
CA LEU A 350 -9.65 13.94 -19.42
C LEU A 350 -10.62 12.90 -20.02
N GLY A 351 -11.81 12.80 -19.43
CA GLY A 351 -12.89 11.95 -19.94
C GLY A 351 -14.16 12.75 -20.23
N TYR A 352 -14.73 12.58 -21.42
CA TYR A 352 -15.89 13.36 -21.86
C TYR A 352 -17.07 12.47 -22.24
N TYR A 353 -18.27 12.81 -21.76
CA TYR A 353 -19.54 12.40 -22.35
C TYR A 353 -20.24 13.68 -22.84
N SER A 354 -20.15 13.96 -24.14
CA SER A 354 -20.69 15.18 -24.75
C SER A 354 -21.48 14.89 -26.04
N PRO A 355 -22.70 14.35 -25.93
CA PRO A 355 -23.54 14.08 -27.11
C PRO A 355 -23.91 15.34 -27.91
N GLU A 356 -23.89 16.54 -27.31
CA GLU A 356 -24.14 17.79 -28.03
C GLU A 356 -22.96 18.25 -28.92
N SER A 357 -21.75 17.72 -28.69
CA SER A 357 -20.56 18.08 -29.47
C SER A 357 -20.29 17.11 -30.62
N MET A 358 -21.33 16.44 -31.11
CA MET A 358 -21.21 15.49 -32.23
C MET A 358 -21.05 16.21 -33.59
N PRO A 359 -20.23 15.66 -34.51
CA PRO A 359 -19.41 14.44 -34.35
C PRO A 359 -18.12 14.71 -33.54
N LEU A 360 -17.46 13.68 -32.99
CA LEU A 360 -16.29 13.81 -32.10
C LEU A 360 -15.18 14.72 -32.64
N GLN A 361 -15.00 14.75 -33.95
CA GLN A 361 -14.04 15.60 -34.65
C GLN A 361 -14.28 17.10 -34.39
N LEU A 362 -15.54 17.50 -34.16
CA LEU A 362 -15.91 18.86 -33.80
C LEU A 362 -15.47 19.21 -32.38
N HIS A 363 -15.60 18.28 -31.43
CA HIS A 363 -15.09 18.52 -30.07
C HIS A 363 -13.55 18.54 -30.07
N PHE A 364 -12.93 17.62 -30.80
CA PHE A 364 -11.48 17.61 -31.01
C PHE A 364 -10.98 18.96 -31.56
N SER A 365 -11.62 19.50 -32.60
CA SER A 365 -11.19 20.77 -33.21
C SER A 365 -11.38 21.99 -32.30
N LYS A 366 -12.22 21.90 -31.26
CA LYS A 366 -12.36 22.92 -30.21
C LYS A 366 -11.34 22.78 -29.08
N LEU A 367 -10.91 21.55 -28.79
CA LEU A 367 -9.92 21.26 -27.75
C LEU A 367 -8.50 21.51 -28.25
N PHE A 368 -8.18 21.12 -29.48
CA PHE A 368 -6.85 21.26 -30.07
C PHE A 368 -6.27 22.69 -29.93
N PRO A 369 -7.00 23.76 -30.28
CA PRO A 369 -6.49 25.12 -30.15
C PRO A 369 -6.23 25.55 -28.72
N LYS A 370 -6.90 24.94 -27.72
CA LYS A 370 -6.64 25.23 -26.32
C LYS A 370 -5.26 24.75 -25.90
N PHE A 371 -4.77 23.63 -26.44
CA PHE A 371 -3.43 23.13 -26.18
C PHE A 371 -2.36 23.82 -27.03
N VAL A 372 -2.59 23.96 -28.34
CA VAL A 372 -1.57 24.44 -29.29
C VAL A 372 -1.56 25.97 -29.43
N GLY A 373 -2.64 26.65 -29.04
CA GLY A 373 -2.77 28.11 -29.12
C GLY A 373 -3.23 28.63 -30.48
N LYS A 374 -3.43 27.73 -31.45
CA LYS A 374 -3.75 28.02 -32.85
C LYS A 374 -4.91 27.16 -33.35
N GLU A 375 -5.71 27.70 -34.25
CA GLU A 375 -6.84 26.99 -34.88
C GLU A 375 -6.35 25.72 -35.61
N TYR A 376 -7.08 24.61 -35.48
CA TYR A 376 -6.78 23.36 -36.20
C TYR A 376 -7.14 23.51 -37.69
N LYS A 377 -6.26 24.18 -38.43
CA LYS A 377 -6.49 24.58 -39.82
C LYS A 377 -5.20 24.63 -40.61
N LYS A 378 -5.23 24.08 -41.83
CA LYS A 378 -4.10 24.13 -42.76
C LYS A 378 -3.69 25.58 -43.04
N GLY A 379 -2.40 25.86 -42.94
CA GLY A 379 -1.84 27.21 -43.11
C GLY A 379 -1.86 28.06 -41.83
N VAL A 380 -2.50 27.60 -40.75
CA VAL A 380 -2.43 28.23 -39.42
C VAL A 380 -1.49 27.43 -38.51
N VAL A 381 -1.64 26.10 -38.50
CA VAL A 381 -0.71 25.17 -37.83
C VAL A 381 0.21 24.50 -38.84
N ASN A 382 1.46 24.28 -38.45
CA ASN A 382 2.39 23.45 -39.24
C ASN A 382 2.22 21.95 -38.92
N GLU A 383 2.81 21.07 -39.74
CA GLU A 383 2.67 19.61 -39.57
C GLU A 383 3.21 19.10 -38.24
N SER A 384 4.27 19.71 -37.69
CA SER A 384 4.83 19.34 -36.39
C SER A 384 3.86 19.70 -35.25
N GLU A 385 3.33 20.92 -35.23
CA GLU A 385 2.34 21.37 -34.24
C GLU A 385 1.06 20.54 -34.30
N LYS A 386 0.62 20.19 -35.52
CA LYS A 386 -0.51 19.30 -35.75
C LYS A 386 -0.26 17.93 -35.14
N TYR A 387 0.85 17.28 -35.50
CA TYR A 387 1.20 15.96 -35.00
C TYR A 387 1.35 15.94 -33.47
N THR A 388 2.10 16.88 -32.91
CA THR A 388 2.28 16.95 -31.45
C THR A 388 0.97 17.22 -30.71
N GLY A 389 0.10 18.08 -31.24
CA GLY A 389 -1.22 18.31 -30.66
C GLY A 389 -2.13 17.09 -30.73
N GLU A 390 -2.15 16.39 -31.86
CA GLU A 390 -2.89 15.13 -32.05
C GLU A 390 -2.42 14.04 -31.09
N GLU A 391 -1.10 13.82 -30.98
CA GLU A 391 -0.51 12.84 -30.07
C GLU A 391 -0.79 13.17 -28.59
N HIS A 392 -0.67 14.44 -28.21
CA HIS A 392 -0.97 14.87 -26.84
C HIS A 392 -2.43 14.58 -26.49
N ILE A 393 -3.36 14.92 -27.38
CA ILE A 393 -4.79 14.68 -27.18
C ILE A 393 -5.09 13.17 -27.18
N ASN A 394 -4.51 12.40 -28.11
CA ASN A 394 -4.67 10.95 -28.17
C ASN A 394 -4.25 10.25 -26.86
N LYS A 395 -3.18 10.74 -26.23
CA LYS A 395 -2.70 10.22 -24.95
C LYS A 395 -3.56 10.64 -23.74
N ASN A 396 -4.16 11.83 -23.79
CA ASN A 396 -4.71 12.49 -22.61
C ASN A 396 -6.22 12.69 -22.62
N VAL A 397 -6.91 12.57 -23.75
CA VAL A 397 -8.34 12.90 -23.87
C VAL A 397 -9.09 11.71 -24.44
N PHE A 398 -10.15 11.33 -23.73
CA PHE A 398 -10.96 10.17 -24.07
C PHE A 398 -12.43 10.54 -24.10
N TRP A 399 -13.15 10.05 -25.12
CA TRP A 399 -14.57 10.30 -25.30
C TRP A 399 -15.39 9.03 -25.12
N VAL A 400 -16.46 9.16 -24.36
CA VAL A 400 -17.56 8.21 -24.28
C VAL A 400 -18.66 8.74 -25.18
N ASN A 401 -18.80 8.16 -26.37
CA ASN A 401 -19.75 8.61 -27.39
C ASN A 401 -20.57 7.43 -27.92
N PRO A 402 -21.64 7.04 -27.21
CA PRO A 402 -22.52 5.96 -27.63
C PRO A 402 -23.39 6.40 -28.83
N PRO A 403 -23.92 5.45 -29.63
CA PRO A 403 -24.84 5.77 -30.73
C PRO A 403 -26.21 6.28 -30.27
N VAL A 404 -26.60 5.99 -29.02
CA VAL A 404 -27.82 6.46 -28.35
C VAL A 404 -27.44 6.99 -26.97
N ASP A 405 -28.26 7.89 -26.42
CA ASP A 405 -28.03 8.40 -25.06
C ASP A 405 -28.01 7.25 -24.05
N MET A 406 -27.22 7.40 -22.99
CA MET A 406 -27.07 6.38 -21.94
C MET A 406 -27.65 6.86 -20.61
N ASP A 407 -27.98 5.90 -19.76
CA ASP A 407 -28.28 6.20 -18.36
C ASP A 407 -27.00 6.60 -17.58
N ILE A 408 -27.20 7.16 -16.39
CA ILE A 408 -26.08 7.64 -15.58
C ILE A 408 -25.12 6.53 -15.14
N ASN A 409 -25.61 5.32 -14.85
CA ASN A 409 -24.77 4.22 -14.37
C ASN A 409 -23.88 3.71 -15.51
N GLU A 410 -24.42 3.64 -16.72
CA GLU A 410 -23.69 3.26 -17.93
C GLU A 410 -22.60 4.26 -18.31
N ILE A 411 -22.87 5.56 -18.18
CA ILE A 411 -21.86 6.61 -18.38
C ILE A 411 -20.73 6.44 -17.36
N LEU A 412 -21.09 6.35 -16.07
CA LEU A 412 -20.11 6.25 -14.98
C LEU A 412 -19.31 4.94 -15.01
N ALA A 413 -19.88 3.84 -15.49
CA ALA A 413 -19.15 2.58 -15.68
C ALA A 413 -18.04 2.72 -16.73
N ARG A 414 -18.29 3.46 -17.82
CA ARG A 414 -17.28 3.75 -18.85
C ARG A 414 -16.22 4.72 -18.34
N PHE A 415 -16.61 5.73 -17.57
CA PHE A 415 -15.64 6.58 -16.87
C PHE A 415 -14.80 5.79 -15.87
N GLU A 416 -15.38 4.86 -15.12
CA GLU A 416 -14.63 3.99 -14.20
C GLU A 416 -13.61 3.11 -14.93
N TYR A 417 -13.96 2.61 -16.13
CA TYR A 417 -12.99 1.96 -17.01
C TYR A 417 -11.85 2.90 -17.40
N LEU A 418 -12.13 4.17 -17.76
CA LEU A 418 -11.10 5.16 -18.11
C LEU A 418 -10.19 5.51 -16.91
N VAL A 419 -10.74 5.57 -15.69
CA VAL A 419 -9.92 5.72 -14.47
C VAL A 419 -8.93 4.54 -14.36
N LYS A 420 -9.41 3.31 -14.47
CA LYS A 420 -8.59 2.10 -14.28
C LYS A 420 -7.58 1.87 -15.42
N ALA A 421 -7.99 2.08 -16.66
CA ALA A 421 -7.20 1.74 -17.84
C ALA A 421 -6.31 2.89 -18.33
N LYS A 422 -6.72 4.15 -18.12
CA LYS A 422 -6.05 5.35 -18.65
C LYS A 422 -5.65 6.36 -17.57
N GLY A 423 -6.00 6.12 -16.31
CA GLY A 423 -5.67 7.03 -15.21
C GLY A 423 -6.39 8.37 -15.28
N CYS A 424 -7.55 8.45 -15.94
CA CYS A 424 -8.31 9.70 -16.05
C CYS A 424 -8.67 10.27 -14.67
N LYS A 425 -8.53 11.58 -14.52
CA LYS A 425 -8.73 12.31 -13.25
C LYS A 425 -9.76 13.42 -13.34
N ALA A 426 -10.16 13.84 -14.54
CA ALA A 426 -11.16 14.89 -14.74
C ALA A 426 -12.20 14.48 -15.78
N PHE A 427 -13.48 14.58 -15.42
CA PHE A 427 -14.60 14.13 -16.23
C PHE A 427 -15.63 15.23 -16.47
N VAL A 428 -16.25 15.23 -17.66
CA VAL A 428 -17.35 16.12 -18.01
C VAL A 428 -18.54 15.32 -18.54
N ILE A 429 -19.74 15.66 -18.06
CA ILE A 429 -21.02 15.23 -18.61
C ILE A 429 -21.72 16.47 -19.15
N ASP A 430 -21.94 16.52 -20.46
CA ASP A 430 -22.47 17.70 -21.15
C ASP A 430 -23.49 17.34 -22.25
N PRO A 431 -24.78 17.63 -22.09
CA PRO A 431 -25.47 18.24 -20.95
C PRO A 431 -26.28 17.24 -20.10
N PHE A 432 -26.73 17.69 -18.92
CA PHE A 432 -27.56 16.90 -18.00
C PHE A 432 -28.85 16.35 -18.62
N ASN A 433 -29.51 17.10 -19.51
CA ASN A 433 -30.76 16.69 -20.17
C ASN A 433 -30.58 15.61 -21.25
N ARG A 434 -29.35 15.20 -21.54
CA ARG A 434 -29.03 14.10 -22.48
C ARG A 434 -28.63 12.80 -21.75
N ILE A 435 -29.00 12.70 -20.46
CA ILE A 435 -28.91 11.47 -19.67
C ILE A 435 -30.28 10.79 -19.75
N GLU A 436 -30.31 9.53 -20.19
CA GLU A 436 -31.54 8.78 -20.31
C GLU A 436 -32.12 8.43 -18.92
N GLN A 437 -33.45 8.53 -18.78
CA GLN A 437 -34.16 8.12 -17.58
C GLN A 437 -34.60 6.67 -17.73
N SER A 438 -34.17 5.79 -16.82
CA SER A 438 -34.67 4.42 -16.80
C SER A 438 -36.18 4.40 -16.53
N ALA A 439 -36.91 3.48 -17.20
CA ALA A 439 -38.37 3.41 -17.20
C ALA A 439 -39.04 3.33 -15.80
N ASN A 440 -38.27 3.01 -14.75
CA ASN A 440 -38.75 2.88 -13.36
C ASN A 440 -38.78 4.20 -12.56
N HIS A 441 -38.44 5.34 -13.18
CA HIS A 441 -38.39 6.67 -12.52
C HIS A 441 -39.29 7.72 -13.15
N SER A 442 -40.22 7.32 -14.03
CA SER A 442 -41.11 8.22 -14.78
C SER A 442 -41.97 9.14 -13.91
N ASP A 443 -42.20 8.80 -12.64
CA ASP A 443 -43.20 9.49 -11.82
C ASP A 443 -42.62 10.63 -10.97
N ASN A 444 -41.29 10.84 -10.94
CA ASN A 444 -40.72 11.95 -10.16
C ASN A 444 -39.33 12.43 -10.64
N GLU A 445 -39.33 13.40 -11.56
CA GLU A 445 -38.13 14.08 -12.11
C GLU A 445 -37.15 14.55 -11.00
N ARG A 446 -37.66 15.09 -9.89
CA ARG A 446 -36.83 15.53 -8.76
C ARG A 446 -36.08 14.39 -8.10
N LEU A 447 -36.74 13.23 -7.93
CA LEU A 447 -36.11 12.05 -7.36
C LEU A 447 -35.02 11.50 -8.28
N PHE A 448 -35.25 11.52 -9.60
CA PHE A 448 -34.24 11.16 -10.60
C PHE A 448 -33.02 12.07 -10.52
N ILE A 449 -33.22 13.40 -10.49
CA ILE A 449 -32.12 14.37 -10.35
C ILE A 449 -31.34 14.08 -9.08
N LYS A 450 -32.02 13.99 -7.92
CA LYS A 450 -31.37 13.72 -6.64
C LYS A 450 -30.53 12.45 -6.66
N LYS A 451 -31.07 11.34 -7.16
CA LYS A 451 -30.34 10.06 -7.28
C LYS A 451 -29.13 10.20 -8.19
N SER A 452 -29.29 10.84 -9.36
CA SER A 452 -28.20 11.07 -10.30
C SER A 452 -27.06 11.88 -9.67
N LEU A 453 -27.39 12.96 -8.94
CA LEU A 453 -26.40 13.77 -8.23
C LEU A 453 -25.66 12.97 -7.13
N VAL A 454 -26.36 12.12 -6.37
CA VAL A 454 -25.74 11.22 -5.38
C VAL A 454 -24.79 10.24 -6.07
N THR A 455 -25.23 9.57 -7.13
CA THR A 455 -24.42 8.58 -7.86
C THR A 455 -23.14 9.21 -8.41
N MET A 456 -23.25 10.40 -9.03
CA MET A 456 -22.10 11.17 -9.53
C MET A 456 -21.16 11.63 -8.41
N SER A 457 -21.69 12.09 -7.27
CA SER A 457 -20.87 12.47 -6.11
C SER A 457 -20.09 11.28 -5.54
N ASN A 458 -20.74 10.12 -5.43
CA ASN A 458 -20.11 8.90 -4.96
C ASN A 458 -19.03 8.41 -5.93
N PHE A 459 -19.27 8.50 -7.24
CA PHE A 459 -18.27 8.20 -8.26
C PHE A 459 -17.03 9.09 -8.10
N ALA A 460 -17.20 10.41 -8.02
CA ALA A 460 -16.08 11.36 -7.90
C ALA A 460 -15.21 11.06 -6.67
N LYS A 461 -15.84 10.80 -5.51
CA LYS A 461 -15.14 10.44 -4.26
C LYS A 461 -14.41 9.11 -4.36
N ARG A 462 -15.09 8.06 -4.82
CA ARG A 462 -14.54 6.70 -4.90
C ARG A 462 -13.36 6.60 -5.85
N THR A 463 -13.42 7.32 -6.96
CA THR A 463 -12.38 7.30 -8.00
C THR A 463 -11.32 8.37 -7.83
N ASP A 464 -11.43 9.21 -6.78
CA ASP A 464 -10.58 10.38 -6.57
C ASP A 464 -10.42 11.17 -7.89
N SER A 465 -11.56 11.63 -8.43
CA SER A 465 -11.64 12.35 -9.71
C SER A 465 -12.46 13.63 -9.58
N LEU A 466 -12.20 14.62 -10.42
CA LEU A 466 -13.00 15.83 -10.56
C LEU A 466 -14.08 15.61 -11.63
N LEU A 467 -15.35 15.79 -11.29
CA LEU A 467 -16.46 15.66 -12.24
C LEU A 467 -17.19 17.01 -12.38
N PHE A 468 -17.45 17.43 -13.60
CA PHE A 468 -18.33 18.57 -13.90
C PHE A 468 -19.53 18.14 -14.74
N LEU A 469 -20.71 18.58 -14.32
CA LEU A 469 -21.95 18.44 -15.05
C LEU A 469 -22.33 19.79 -15.65
N ILE A 470 -22.67 19.83 -16.94
CA ILE A 470 -23.24 21.03 -17.56
C ILE A 470 -24.76 20.96 -17.45
N ALA A 471 -25.34 21.97 -16.80
CA ALA A 471 -26.78 22.03 -16.58
C ALA A 471 -27.35 23.37 -17.06
N HIS A 472 -28.51 23.30 -17.72
CA HIS A 472 -29.20 24.48 -18.21
C HIS A 472 -30.15 25.04 -17.12
N PRO A 473 -30.25 26.37 -17.00
CA PRO A 473 -31.26 26.98 -16.16
C PRO A 473 -32.66 26.74 -16.72
N THR A 474 -33.67 26.92 -15.88
CA THR A 474 -35.05 27.10 -16.30
C THR A 474 -35.18 28.32 -17.23
N LYS A 475 -36.34 28.49 -17.86
CA LYS A 475 -36.59 29.62 -18.77
C LYS A 475 -36.45 30.95 -18.03
N MET A 476 -35.33 31.63 -18.25
CA MET A 476 -34.99 32.91 -17.60
C MET A 476 -35.86 34.06 -18.12
N GLN A 477 -36.30 34.93 -17.21
CA GLN A 477 -36.99 36.17 -17.57
C GLN A 477 -35.99 37.25 -18.01
N LYS A 478 -36.41 38.11 -18.94
CA LYS A 478 -35.66 39.31 -19.34
C LYS A 478 -36.10 40.49 -18.49
N GLU A 479 -35.14 41.17 -17.88
CA GLU A 479 -35.36 42.47 -17.24
C GLU A 479 -34.70 43.54 -18.11
N LYS A 480 -35.48 44.54 -18.57
CA LYS A 480 -35.01 45.61 -19.47
C LYS A 480 -34.25 45.10 -20.72
N GLY A 481 -34.70 43.98 -21.29
CA GLY A 481 -34.11 43.37 -22.49
C GLY A 481 -32.88 42.49 -22.24
N ILE A 482 -32.31 42.51 -21.03
CA ILE A 482 -31.14 41.71 -20.64
C ILE A 482 -31.61 40.52 -19.82
N TYR A 483 -31.05 39.33 -20.10
CA TYR A 483 -31.33 38.16 -19.27
C TYR A 483 -30.65 38.29 -17.91
N LYS A 484 -31.41 38.02 -16.84
CA LYS A 484 -30.83 37.90 -15.50
C LYS A 484 -29.80 36.76 -15.47
N ILE A 485 -28.68 36.99 -14.82
CA ILE A 485 -27.64 35.97 -14.63
C ILE A 485 -28.22 34.85 -13.73
N PRO A 486 -28.22 33.59 -14.17
CA PRO A 486 -28.82 32.51 -13.40
C PRO A 486 -28.00 32.19 -12.16
N GLY A 487 -28.68 32.09 -11.03
CA GLY A 487 -28.16 31.54 -9.80
C GLY A 487 -28.29 30.02 -9.74
N PRO A 488 -27.74 29.38 -8.69
CA PRO A 488 -27.82 27.94 -8.49
C PRO A 488 -29.25 27.38 -8.39
N TYR A 489 -30.18 28.17 -7.83
CA TYR A 489 -31.59 27.80 -7.70
C TYR A 489 -32.37 27.91 -9.02
N ASP A 490 -31.78 28.57 -10.02
CA ASP A 490 -32.40 28.71 -11.35
C ASP A 490 -32.12 27.49 -12.23
N ILE A 491 -31.28 26.54 -11.80
CA ILE A 491 -31.00 25.29 -12.52
C ILE A 491 -32.28 24.45 -12.62
N SER A 492 -32.59 23.96 -13.83
CA SER A 492 -33.83 23.24 -14.07
C SER A 492 -33.95 21.95 -13.25
N GLY A 493 -35.12 21.75 -12.67
CA GLY A 493 -35.57 20.47 -12.11
C GLY A 493 -35.39 20.28 -10.60
N SER A 494 -34.37 20.86 -9.93
CA SER A 494 -34.24 20.71 -8.46
C SER A 494 -33.33 21.76 -7.80
N ALA A 495 -33.63 22.15 -6.56
CA ALA A 495 -32.71 22.91 -5.70
C ALA A 495 -31.51 22.08 -5.20
N ASP A 496 -31.53 20.76 -5.40
CA ASP A 496 -30.46 19.84 -4.97
C ASP A 496 -29.10 20.14 -5.62
N PHE A 497 -29.08 20.77 -6.79
CA PHE A 497 -27.84 21.24 -7.41
C PHE A 497 -27.06 22.19 -6.49
N TRP A 498 -27.74 23.08 -5.77
CA TRP A 498 -27.06 23.94 -4.79
C TRP A 498 -26.67 23.18 -3.53
N ASN A 499 -27.58 22.35 -3.00
CA ASN A 499 -27.38 21.72 -1.69
C ASN A 499 -26.30 20.64 -1.71
N MET A 500 -26.21 19.85 -2.78
CA MET A 500 -25.44 18.60 -2.80
C MET A 500 -24.03 18.75 -3.36
N LEU A 501 -23.81 19.71 -4.26
CA LEU A 501 -22.57 19.83 -5.02
C LEU A 501 -21.44 20.53 -4.25
N ASP A 502 -20.21 20.22 -4.65
CA ASP A 502 -19.00 20.82 -4.07
C ASP A 502 -18.61 22.11 -4.80
N TYR A 503 -18.81 22.17 -6.13
CA TYR A 503 -18.65 23.39 -6.94
C TYR A 503 -19.95 23.81 -7.61
N THR A 504 -20.15 25.12 -7.76
CA THR A 504 -21.23 25.69 -8.58
C THR A 504 -20.72 26.94 -9.28
N LEU A 505 -20.74 26.89 -10.62
CA LEU A 505 -20.23 27.97 -11.47
C LEU A 505 -21.34 28.49 -12.38
N THR A 506 -21.43 29.81 -12.53
CA THR A 506 -22.25 30.44 -13.56
C THR A 506 -21.34 31.11 -14.59
N VAL A 507 -21.45 30.72 -15.86
CA VAL A 507 -20.75 31.35 -16.98
C VAL A 507 -21.72 32.29 -17.70
N HIS A 508 -21.34 33.55 -17.86
CA HIS A 508 -22.14 34.57 -18.52
C HIS A 508 -21.29 35.40 -19.47
N ARG A 509 -21.72 35.51 -20.73
CA ARG A 509 -21.02 36.25 -21.77
C ARG A 509 -21.86 37.46 -22.20
N THR A 510 -21.24 38.63 -22.27
CA THR A 510 -21.95 39.87 -22.58
C THR A 510 -22.48 39.85 -24.01
N GLN A 511 -23.65 40.45 -24.23
CA GLN A 511 -24.24 40.64 -25.55
C GLN A 511 -24.29 42.14 -25.86
N ASN A 512 -24.10 42.52 -27.13
CA ASN A 512 -24.35 43.90 -27.57
C ASN A 512 -25.87 44.13 -27.77
N GLU A 513 -26.24 45.35 -28.19
CA GLU A 513 -27.63 45.74 -28.46
C GLU A 513 -28.34 44.85 -29.50
N ASP A 514 -27.58 44.28 -30.44
CA ASP A 514 -28.09 43.33 -31.45
C ASP A 514 -28.21 41.88 -30.94
N GLY A 515 -27.89 41.63 -29.67
CA GLY A 515 -27.89 40.28 -29.07
C GLY A 515 -26.68 39.42 -29.46
N LYS A 516 -25.65 39.97 -30.13
CA LYS A 516 -24.42 39.26 -30.48
C LYS A 516 -23.48 39.16 -29.30
N PHE A 517 -23.01 37.94 -29.05
CA PHE A 517 -22.08 37.65 -27.98
C PHE A 517 -20.70 38.30 -28.18
N GLN A 518 -20.26 39.06 -27.19
CA GLN A 518 -18.96 39.75 -27.14
C GLN A 518 -17.87 38.85 -26.58
N SER A 519 -16.59 39.14 -26.82
CA SER A 519 -15.49 38.38 -26.20
C SER A 519 -15.41 38.54 -24.68
N PHE A 520 -15.97 39.62 -24.12
CA PHE A 520 -16.01 39.81 -22.67
C PHE A 520 -17.11 38.99 -22.00
N GLY A 521 -16.83 38.48 -20.81
CA GLY A 521 -17.80 37.82 -19.95
C GLY A 521 -17.31 37.73 -18.51
N ILE A 522 -18.11 37.06 -17.69
CA ILE A 522 -17.82 36.80 -16.29
C ILE A 522 -18.07 35.33 -15.95
N VAL A 523 -17.22 34.77 -15.10
CA VAL A 523 -17.49 33.52 -14.38
C VAL A 523 -17.76 33.86 -12.93
N ILE A 524 -18.91 33.43 -12.43
CA ILE A 524 -19.27 33.57 -11.03
C ILE A 524 -19.11 32.21 -10.37
N VAL A 525 -18.14 32.10 -9.47
CA VAL A 525 -18.00 30.96 -8.56
C VAL A 525 -19.02 31.19 -7.45
N GLN A 526 -20.15 30.49 -7.53
CA GLN A 526 -21.23 30.58 -6.55
C GLN A 526 -20.94 29.69 -5.33
N LYS A 527 -20.22 28.59 -5.52
CA LYS A 527 -19.88 27.64 -4.45
C LYS A 527 -18.52 26.99 -4.69
N ALA A 528 -17.72 26.96 -3.64
CA ALA A 528 -16.53 26.12 -3.48
C ALA A 528 -16.55 25.59 -2.03
N LYS A 529 -17.12 24.40 -1.82
CA LYS A 529 -17.63 23.96 -0.51
C LYS A 529 -16.65 24.03 0.67
N ILE A 530 -15.34 23.85 0.45
CA ILE A 530 -14.30 23.97 1.47
C ILE A 530 -13.42 25.16 1.11
N ASN A 531 -13.84 26.38 1.46
CA ASN A 531 -13.18 27.60 1.02
C ASN A 531 -11.66 27.61 1.30
N LYS A 532 -11.25 27.12 2.48
CA LYS A 532 -9.84 27.03 2.91
C LYS A 532 -8.92 26.28 1.95
N THR A 533 -9.46 25.40 1.10
CA THR A 533 -8.67 24.60 0.15
C THR A 533 -9.13 24.77 -1.29
N MET A 534 -10.38 25.17 -1.51
CA MET A 534 -11.04 25.28 -2.82
C MET A 534 -11.23 26.73 -3.30
N GLY A 535 -10.89 27.75 -2.49
CA GLY A 535 -11.03 29.18 -2.84
C GLY A 535 -12.25 29.87 -2.22
N ASP A 536 -12.25 31.21 -2.20
CA ASP A 536 -13.19 32.02 -1.42
C ASP A 536 -14.54 32.34 -2.10
N THR A 537 -14.80 31.79 -3.30
CA THR A 537 -15.91 32.18 -4.19
C THR A 537 -15.80 33.63 -4.67
N GLY A 538 -16.52 34.01 -5.72
CA GLY A 538 -16.38 35.36 -6.30
C GLY A 538 -16.67 35.44 -7.79
N THR A 539 -16.42 36.60 -8.37
CA THR A 539 -16.62 36.86 -9.80
C THR A 539 -15.29 37.14 -10.47
N TRP A 540 -15.01 36.47 -11.57
CA TRP A 540 -13.85 36.70 -12.42
C TRP A 540 -14.30 37.22 -13.79
N GLY A 541 -13.88 38.44 -14.12
CA GLY A 541 -14.06 39.03 -15.44
C GLY A 541 -13.01 38.51 -16.41
N TYR A 542 -13.44 38.13 -17.60
CA TYR A 542 -12.58 37.50 -18.59
C TYR A 542 -12.77 38.06 -20.00
N TRP A 543 -11.73 37.88 -20.81
CA TRP A 543 -11.80 38.00 -22.26
C TRP A 543 -11.56 36.63 -22.92
N TYR A 544 -12.50 36.23 -23.77
CA TYR A 544 -12.50 35.00 -24.55
C TYR A 544 -11.83 35.22 -25.92
N ASN A 545 -10.79 34.44 -26.19
CA ASN A 545 -10.10 34.41 -27.48
C ASN A 545 -10.86 33.49 -28.44
N ILE A 546 -11.50 34.08 -29.45
CA ILE A 546 -12.30 33.35 -30.43
C ILE A 546 -11.44 32.39 -31.28
N ASN A 547 -10.15 32.68 -31.45
CA ASN A 547 -9.27 31.91 -32.33
C ASN A 547 -8.81 30.59 -31.71
N ASN A 548 -8.67 30.53 -30.38
CA ASN A 548 -8.10 29.36 -29.71
C ASN A 548 -8.89 28.88 -28.48
N GLY A 549 -10.01 29.52 -28.17
CA GLY A 549 -10.90 29.11 -27.09
C GLY A 549 -10.34 29.33 -25.67
N ARG A 550 -9.28 30.15 -25.53
CA ARG A 550 -8.66 30.47 -24.24
C ARG A 550 -9.24 31.73 -23.61
N TYR A 551 -9.04 31.85 -22.30
CA TYR A 551 -9.52 32.96 -21.49
C TYR A 551 -8.34 33.68 -20.84
N ILE A 552 -8.41 35.00 -20.77
CA ILE A 552 -7.47 35.86 -20.03
C ILE A 552 -8.24 36.75 -19.04
N THR A 553 -7.60 37.14 -17.94
CA THR A 553 -8.19 38.08 -16.97
C THR A 553 -8.44 39.44 -17.63
N ASP A 554 -9.56 40.06 -17.28
CA ASP A 554 -9.76 41.48 -17.53
C ASP A 554 -9.05 42.33 -16.46
N HIS A 555 -8.05 43.10 -16.86
CA HIS A 555 -7.29 43.96 -15.94
C HIS A 555 -7.86 45.38 -15.80
N ASP A 556 -8.86 45.75 -16.62
CA ASP A 556 -9.53 47.06 -16.62
C ASP A 556 -8.55 48.27 -16.58
N ASP A 557 -7.38 48.11 -17.20
CA ASP A 557 -6.26 49.08 -17.14
C ASP A 557 -6.07 49.86 -18.45
N GLY A 558 -6.96 49.66 -19.42
CA GLY A 558 -6.92 50.29 -20.74
C GLY A 558 -5.78 49.83 -21.66
N ARG A 559 -4.96 48.85 -21.26
CA ARG A 559 -3.86 48.34 -22.10
C ARG A 559 -4.38 47.40 -23.20
N PRO A 560 -3.65 47.29 -24.34
CA PRO A 560 -3.96 46.29 -25.34
C PRO A 560 -3.91 44.88 -24.75
N LYS A 561 -4.92 44.07 -25.09
CA LYS A 561 -5.04 42.69 -24.61
C LYS A 561 -3.89 41.85 -25.15
N GLN A 562 -3.11 41.23 -24.26
CA GLN A 562 -2.09 40.28 -24.63
C GLN A 562 -2.69 38.87 -24.71
N TRP A 563 -3.01 38.41 -25.92
CA TRP A 563 -3.57 37.08 -26.12
C TRP A 563 -2.50 36.00 -26.04
N ASP A 564 -2.77 34.95 -25.27
CA ASP A 564 -1.93 33.76 -25.23
C ASP A 564 -2.24 32.85 -26.42
N ASN A 565 -1.39 32.93 -27.45
CA ASN A 565 -1.39 32.03 -28.61
C ASN A 565 -0.20 31.05 -28.59
N SER A 566 0.42 30.81 -27.44
CA SER A 566 1.57 29.90 -27.31
C SER A 566 1.14 28.43 -27.34
N ASN A 567 2.04 27.54 -27.79
CA ASN A 567 1.84 26.11 -27.67
C ASN A 567 2.20 25.66 -26.25
N TRP A 568 1.21 25.15 -25.51
CA TRP A 568 1.40 24.72 -24.13
C TRP A 568 2.09 23.37 -23.99
N ILE A 569 2.11 22.55 -25.06
CA ILE A 569 2.71 21.22 -25.07
C ILE A 569 4.23 21.34 -25.20
N THR A 570 4.69 22.13 -26.17
CA THR A 570 6.10 22.35 -26.45
C THR A 570 6.56 23.63 -25.76
N LYS A 571 6.86 23.59 -24.46
CA LYS A 571 7.39 24.75 -23.71
C LYS A 571 8.81 25.21 -24.18
N VAL A 572 9.36 24.60 -25.23
CA VAL A 572 10.64 24.95 -25.88
C VAL A 572 10.36 25.11 -27.37
N GLU A 573 10.82 26.22 -27.98
CA GLU A 573 10.81 26.37 -29.45
C GLU A 573 11.57 25.19 -30.08
N TYR A 574 10.92 24.52 -31.03
CA TYR A 574 11.57 23.51 -31.85
C TYR A 574 12.61 24.18 -32.76
N PHE A 575 13.89 23.97 -32.47
CA PHE A 575 14.93 24.15 -33.46
C PHE A 575 14.96 22.89 -34.32
N PRO A 576 14.81 22.98 -35.66
CA PRO A 576 15.04 21.83 -36.52
C PRO A 576 16.44 21.30 -36.23
N PRO A 577 16.64 19.97 -36.18
CA PRO A 577 17.98 19.42 -36.09
C PRO A 577 18.80 20.05 -37.21
N GLU A 578 19.98 20.61 -36.91
CA GLU A 578 20.94 20.97 -37.95
C GLU A 578 21.00 19.79 -38.92
N GLU A 579 20.80 20.05 -40.21
CA GLU A 579 21.01 19.06 -41.26
C GLU A 579 22.46 18.58 -41.17
N LYS A 580 22.72 17.59 -40.31
CA LYS A 580 23.81 16.67 -40.54
C LYS A 580 23.33 15.79 -41.67
N GLU A 581 23.71 16.17 -42.89
CA GLU A 581 23.72 15.25 -44.03
C GLU A 581 24.27 13.91 -43.53
N TYR A 582 23.39 12.93 -43.41
CA TYR A 582 23.79 11.57 -43.10
C TYR A 582 24.45 11.02 -44.37
N GLN A 583 25.75 11.27 -44.52
CA GLN A 583 26.54 10.55 -45.50
C GLN A 583 26.67 9.12 -45.01
N VAL A 584 25.84 8.23 -45.57
CA VAL A 584 26.05 6.79 -45.45
C VAL A 584 27.40 6.49 -46.07
N GLN A 585 28.39 6.16 -45.24
CA GLN A 585 29.64 5.63 -45.77
C GLN A 585 29.32 4.31 -46.48
N PRO A 586 29.66 4.16 -47.77
CA PRO A 586 29.41 2.91 -48.47
C PRO A 586 30.24 1.81 -47.81
N VAL A 587 29.56 0.82 -47.25
CA VAL A 587 30.18 -0.37 -46.68
C VAL A 587 30.87 -1.11 -47.83
N THR A 588 32.16 -1.40 -47.68
CA THR A 588 32.88 -2.18 -48.70
C THR A 588 32.45 -3.65 -48.61
N ILE A 589 32.48 -4.37 -49.74
CA ILE A 589 32.07 -5.79 -49.79
C ILE A 589 32.80 -6.64 -48.72
N ASN A 590 34.06 -6.33 -48.43
CA ASN A 590 34.85 -7.02 -47.40
C ASN A 590 34.32 -6.78 -45.98
N GLU A 591 33.80 -5.59 -45.69
CA GLU A 591 33.21 -5.28 -44.38
C GLU A 591 31.85 -5.96 -44.16
N ALA A 592 31.12 -6.26 -45.25
CA ALA A 592 29.83 -6.91 -45.18
C ALA A 592 29.92 -8.45 -45.11
N PHE A 593 30.92 -9.08 -45.72
CA PHE A 593 30.98 -10.54 -45.88
C PHE A 593 32.28 -11.22 -45.40
N GLY A 594 33.29 -10.47 -44.96
CA GLY A 594 34.58 -11.01 -44.51
C GLY A 594 35.48 -11.47 -45.66
N ASP A 595 36.79 -11.61 -45.39
CA ASP A 595 37.85 -11.79 -46.39
C ASP A 595 37.78 -13.11 -47.20
N GLU A 596 36.86 -14.02 -46.88
CA GLU A 596 36.72 -15.32 -47.57
C GLU A 596 35.97 -15.24 -48.91
N TYR A 597 35.49 -14.06 -49.32
CA TYR A 597 34.73 -13.87 -50.56
C TYR A 597 35.44 -13.00 -51.62
N ALA A 598 36.72 -12.67 -51.43
CA ALA A 598 37.47 -11.77 -52.33
C ALA A 598 37.77 -12.34 -53.73
N GLU A 599 37.54 -13.63 -53.99
CA GLU A 599 37.86 -14.29 -55.28
C GLU A 599 36.65 -14.79 -56.09
N LEU A 600 35.44 -14.25 -55.86
CA LEU A 600 34.33 -14.50 -56.78
C LEU A 600 34.32 -13.43 -57.89
N PRO A 601 34.40 -13.80 -59.18
CA PRO A 601 34.43 -12.83 -60.26
C PRO A 601 33.00 -12.41 -60.59
N PHE A 602 32.56 -11.29 -60.00
CA PHE A 602 31.44 -10.49 -60.52
C PHE A 602 31.76 -9.01 -60.44
#